data_AF-A0A974WHB7-F1
#
_entry.id   AF-A0A974WHB7-F1
#
_cell.length_a   1.000
_cell.length_b   1.000
_cell.length_c   1.000
_cell.angle_alpha   90.00
_cell.angle_beta   90.00
_cell.angle_gamma   90.00
#
_symmetry.space_group_name_H-M   'P 1'
#
loop_
_entity.id
_entity.type
_entity.pdbx_description
1 polymer ?
#
loop_
_entity_poly.entity_id
_entity_poly.type
_entity_poly.pdbx_seq_one_letter_code
_entity_poly.pdbx_strand_id
1 'polypeptide(L)'
;MTTTTIITLLSIILPLIGAGIGYLIKQNIEKRKELLSEVHKERRELYQQFVNLIVDIFKQSKAKKDIDKEFINTLYEIYKKYILYGSPAVINSFADFFQYLYSTNEVQKSDTKIMLELLSRIMVEMRKDLGLENKGLGQNGNQLLRAMFTDYNKIMEQK
;
A
#
# COMPACT_ATOMS: atom_id res chain seq x y z
N MET A 1 29.85 54.01 -15.28
CA MET A 1 28.75 53.77 -14.32
C MET A 1 29.26 54.10 -12.94
N THR A 2 28.47 54.76 -12.09
CA THR A 2 28.83 55.00 -10.69
C THR A 2 28.52 53.76 -9.85
N THR A 3 29.26 53.53 -8.77
CA THR A 3 29.05 52.41 -7.84
C THR A 3 27.60 52.32 -7.37
N THR A 4 26.97 53.47 -7.13
CA THR A 4 25.55 53.57 -6.76
C THR A 4 24.63 52.96 -7.82
N THR A 5 24.81 53.28 -9.12
CA THR A 5 23.98 52.71 -10.18
C THR A 5 24.06 51.18 -10.28
N ILE A 6 25.23 50.60 -9.99
CA ILE A 6 25.43 49.15 -10.00
C ILE A 6 24.69 48.50 -8.82
N ILE A 7 24.78 49.09 -7.62
CA ILE A 7 24.10 48.60 -6.42
C ILE A 7 22.57 48.65 -6.60
N THR A 8 22.04 49.76 -7.16
CA THR A 8 20.60 49.88 -7.40
C THR A 8 20.10 48.82 -8.39
N LEU A 9 20.84 48.57 -9.48
CA LEU A 9 20.48 47.52 -10.44
C LEU A 9 20.45 46.14 -9.80
N LEU A 10 21.50 45.79 -9.03
CA LEU A 10 21.59 44.51 -8.33
C LEU A 10 20.46 44.32 -7.32
N SER A 11 20.10 45.38 -6.58
CA SER A 11 19.03 45.33 -5.58
C SER A 11 17.65 45.02 -6.17
N ILE A 12 17.44 45.30 -7.46
CA ILE A 12 16.18 45.01 -8.18
C ILE A 12 16.26 43.64 -8.86
N ILE A 13 17.40 43.31 -9.47
CA ILE A 13 17.57 42.09 -10.27
C ILE A 13 17.64 40.85 -9.37
N LEU A 14 18.34 40.90 -8.24
CA LEU A 14 18.47 39.73 -7.34
C LEU A 14 17.10 39.22 -6.85
N PRO A 15 16.20 40.07 -6.30
CA PRO A 15 14.89 39.63 -5.86
C PRO A 15 14.05 39.06 -7.00
N LEU A 16 14.12 39.62 -8.21
CA LEU A 16 13.39 39.13 -9.37
C LEU A 16 13.86 37.73 -9.79
N ILE A 17 15.18 37.50 -9.81
CA ILE A 17 15.74 36.17 -10.07
C ILE A 17 15.35 35.19 -8.97
N GLY A 18 15.44 35.60 -7.71
CA GLY A 18 15.06 34.78 -6.56
C GLY A 18 13.58 34.39 -6.59
N ALA A 19 12.70 35.33 -6.91
CA ALA A 19 11.27 35.09 -7.07
C ALA A 19 10.98 34.14 -8.25
N GLY A 20 11.67 34.32 -9.37
CA GLY A 20 11.54 33.45 -10.55
C GLY A 20 11.95 32.00 -10.25
N ILE A 21 13.12 31.78 -9.64
CA ILE A 21 13.58 30.45 -9.23
C ILE A 21 12.65 29.85 -8.18
N GLY A 22 12.26 30.63 -7.17
CA GLY A 22 11.34 30.20 -6.13
C GLY A 22 9.99 29.75 -6.68
N TYR A 23 9.45 30.48 -7.66
CA TYR A 23 8.22 30.12 -8.35
C TYR A 23 8.34 28.79 -9.10
N LEU A 24 9.42 28.58 -9.87
CA LEU A 24 9.63 27.34 -10.62
C LEU A 24 9.77 26.11 -9.69
N ILE A 25 10.50 26.26 -8.58
CA ILE A 25 10.64 25.21 -7.57
C ILE A 25 9.28 24.90 -6.95
N LYS A 26 8.55 25.93 -6.51
CA LYS A 26 7.22 25.79 -5.92
C LYS A 26 6.27 25.07 -6.87
N GLN A 27 6.22 25.49 -8.14
CA GLN A 27 5.34 24.90 -9.14
C GLN A 27 5.64 23.42 -9.38
N ASN A 28 6.92 23.03 -9.41
CA ASN A 28 7.30 21.63 -9.57
C ASN A 28 6.93 20.78 -8.33
N ILE A 29 7.10 21.32 -7.12
CA ILE A 29 6.68 20.66 -5.87
C ILE A 29 5.16 20.50 -5.83
N GLU A 30 4.40 21.55 -6.14
CA GLU A 30 2.93 21.52 -6.15
C GLU A 30 2.41 20.51 -7.16
N LYS A 31 2.93 20.52 -8.40
CA LYS A 31 2.52 19.57 -9.43
C LYS A 31 2.83 18.12 -9.05
N ARG A 32 4.00 17.86 -8.43
CA ARG A 32 4.33 16.53 -7.90
C ARG A 32 3.39 16.14 -6.77
N LYS A 33 3.09 17.05 -5.86
CA LYS A 33 2.18 16.80 -4.73
C LYS A 33 0.77 16.48 -5.21
N GLU A 34 0.27 17.19 -6.22
CA GLU A 34 -1.04 16.96 -6.83
C GLU A 34 -1.13 15.58 -7.50
N LEU A 35 -0.14 15.23 -8.33
CA LEU A 35 -0.11 13.91 -8.97
C LEU A 35 -0.02 12.78 -7.95
N LEU A 36 0.82 12.95 -6.91
CA LEU A 36 0.93 11.97 -5.84
C LEU A 36 -0.33 11.90 -4.98
N SER A 37 -1.05 13.01 -4.75
CA SER A 37 -2.27 12.99 -3.94
C SER A 37 -3.37 12.16 -4.59
N GLU A 38 -3.54 12.24 -5.91
CA GLU A 38 -4.51 11.43 -6.64
C GLU A 38 -4.10 9.95 -6.61
N VAL A 39 -2.83 9.63 -6.86
CA VAL A 39 -2.33 8.25 -6.74
C VAL A 39 -2.51 7.70 -5.32
N HIS A 40 -2.24 8.50 -4.29
CA HIS A 40 -2.45 8.09 -2.90
C HIS A 40 -3.92 7.86 -2.57
N LYS A 41 -4.85 8.60 -3.19
CA LYS A 41 -6.27 8.37 -3.05
C LYS A 41 -6.66 7.02 -3.66
N GLU A 42 -6.25 6.74 -4.89
CA GLU A 42 -6.50 5.45 -5.55
C GLU A 42 -5.89 4.28 -4.78
N ARG A 43 -4.67 4.43 -4.24
CA ARG A 43 -4.04 3.42 -3.36
C ARG A 43 -4.86 3.14 -2.12
N ARG A 44 -5.35 4.17 -1.43
CA ARG A 44 -6.19 4.01 -0.23
C ARG A 44 -7.47 3.25 -0.55
N GLU A 45 -8.13 3.62 -1.64
CA GLU A 45 -9.35 2.93 -2.09
C GLU A 45 -9.07 1.47 -2.44
N LEU A 46 -8.02 1.20 -3.20
CA LEU A 46 -7.58 -0.15 -3.53
C LEU A 46 -7.28 -1.00 -2.29
N TYR A 47 -6.50 -0.47 -1.35
CA TYR A 47 -6.11 -1.21 -0.14
C TYR A 47 -7.30 -1.42 0.78
N GLN A 48 -8.25 -0.47 0.84
CA GLN A 48 -9.52 -0.65 1.53
C GLN A 48 -10.35 -1.78 0.90
N GLN A 49 -10.44 -1.83 -0.44
CA GLN A 49 -11.13 -2.92 -1.14
C GLN A 49 -10.51 -4.28 -0.84
N PHE A 50 -9.17 -4.37 -0.80
CA PHE A 50 -8.47 -5.59 -0.41
C PHE A 50 -8.80 -5.99 1.03
N VAL A 51 -8.73 -5.07 2.00
CA VAL A 51 -9.06 -5.37 3.40
C VAL A 51 -10.52 -5.82 3.53
N ASN A 52 -11.46 -5.17 2.83
CA ASN A 52 -12.87 -5.58 2.82
C ASN A 52 -13.02 -7.01 2.31
N LEU A 53 -12.38 -7.33 1.18
CA LEU A 53 -12.39 -8.67 0.60
C LEU A 53 -11.95 -9.73 1.62
N ILE A 54 -10.85 -9.46 2.33
CA ILE A 54 -10.31 -10.37 3.35
C ILE A 54 -11.26 -10.52 4.54
N VAL A 55 -11.85 -9.42 5.03
CA VAL A 55 -12.84 -9.45 6.11
C VAL A 55 -14.07 -10.28 5.69
N ASP A 56 -14.54 -10.10 4.47
CA ASP A 56 -15.69 -10.80 3.94
C ASP A 56 -15.44 -12.30 3.76
N ILE A 57 -14.23 -12.70 3.31
CA ILE A 57 -13.82 -14.12 3.30
C ILE A 57 -13.94 -14.72 4.70
N PHE A 58 -13.39 -14.05 5.71
CA PHE A 58 -13.41 -14.57 7.08
C PHE A 58 -14.81 -14.60 7.68
N LYS A 59 -15.66 -13.63 7.34
CA LYS A 59 -17.07 -13.62 7.74
C LYS A 59 -17.85 -14.78 7.09
N GLN A 60 -17.64 -15.03 5.80
CA GLN A 60 -18.30 -16.12 5.06
C GLN A 60 -17.83 -17.50 5.50
N SER A 61 -16.52 -17.65 5.77
CA SER A 61 -15.94 -18.87 6.33
C SER A 61 -16.58 -19.26 7.68
N LYS A 62 -16.77 -18.27 8.57
CA LYS A 62 -17.50 -18.47 9.84
C LYS A 62 -18.97 -18.87 9.63
N ALA A 63 -19.59 -18.39 8.56
CA ALA A 63 -20.98 -18.68 8.20
C ALA A 63 -21.16 -19.96 7.36
N LYS A 64 -20.08 -20.70 7.02
CA LYS A 64 -20.08 -21.85 6.10
C LYS A 64 -20.79 -21.58 4.77
N LYS A 65 -20.68 -20.36 4.24
CA LYS A 65 -21.18 -20.02 2.90
C LYS A 65 -20.08 -20.21 1.88
N ASP A 66 -20.44 -20.73 0.71
CA ASP A 66 -19.52 -20.84 -0.42
C ASP A 66 -19.07 -19.46 -0.89
N ILE A 67 -17.85 -19.41 -1.43
CA ILE A 67 -17.27 -18.21 -2.03
C ILE A 67 -18.10 -17.86 -3.28
N ASP A 68 -18.82 -16.73 -3.22
CA ASP A 68 -19.72 -16.28 -4.30
C ASP A 68 -18.94 -15.77 -5.53
N LYS A 69 -19.57 -15.77 -6.71
CA LYS A 69 -19.05 -15.15 -7.94
C LYS A 69 -18.67 -13.68 -7.74
N GLU A 70 -19.32 -13.00 -6.81
CA GLU A 70 -18.99 -11.63 -6.40
C GLU A 70 -17.53 -11.50 -5.93
N PHE A 71 -17.01 -12.49 -5.19
CA PHE A 71 -15.63 -12.51 -4.71
C PHE A 71 -14.60 -12.46 -5.85
N ILE A 72 -14.82 -13.30 -6.87
CA ILE A 72 -13.92 -13.39 -8.03
C ILE A 72 -13.93 -12.09 -8.82
N ASN A 73 -15.11 -11.48 -9.00
CA ASN A 73 -15.22 -10.19 -9.65
C ASN A 73 -14.47 -9.09 -8.87
N THR A 74 -14.64 -9.02 -7.54
CA THR A 74 -13.92 -8.05 -6.70
C THR A 74 -12.41 -8.25 -6.80
N LEU A 75 -11.94 -9.49 -6.83
CA LEU A 75 -10.52 -9.78 -6.98
C LEU A 75 -9.95 -9.28 -8.32
N TYR A 76 -10.68 -9.45 -9.43
CA TYR A 76 -10.28 -8.90 -10.73
C TYR A 76 -10.28 -7.37 -10.75
N GLU A 77 -11.24 -6.72 -10.08
CA GLU A 77 -11.23 -5.25 -9.94
C GLU A 77 -10.02 -4.75 -9.14
N ILE A 78 -9.70 -5.43 -8.04
CA ILE A 78 -8.49 -5.15 -7.26
C ILE A 78 -7.26 -5.31 -8.14
N TYR A 79 -7.15 -6.41 -8.91
CA TYR A 79 -6.00 -6.68 -9.76
C TYR A 79 -5.75 -5.59 -10.80
N LYS A 80 -6.81 -5.07 -11.44
CA LYS A 80 -6.73 -3.96 -12.41
C LYS A 80 -6.10 -2.71 -11.81
N LYS A 81 -6.53 -2.32 -10.61
CA LYS A 81 -6.01 -1.13 -9.92
C LYS A 81 -4.63 -1.38 -9.30
N TYR A 82 -4.39 -2.58 -8.81
CA TYR A 82 -3.16 -2.96 -8.12
C TYR A 82 -1.91 -2.89 -9.01
N ILE A 83 -2.00 -3.31 -10.27
CA ILE A 83 -0.87 -3.20 -11.21
C ILE A 83 -0.48 -1.74 -11.46
N LEU A 84 -1.47 -0.84 -11.47
CA LEU A 84 -1.27 0.58 -11.79
C LEU A 84 -0.79 1.39 -10.59
N TYR A 85 -1.38 1.14 -9.42
CA TYR A 85 -1.22 2.01 -8.26
C TYR A 85 -0.38 1.38 -7.13
N GLY A 86 -0.25 0.05 -7.07
CA GLY A 86 0.52 -0.64 -6.04
C GLY A 86 2.02 -0.35 -6.13
N SER A 87 2.70 -0.25 -4.99
CA SER A 87 4.16 -0.19 -4.98
C SER A 87 4.77 -1.54 -5.38
N PRO A 88 6.02 -1.57 -5.86
CA PRO A 88 6.71 -2.82 -6.15
C PRO A 88 6.73 -3.82 -4.98
N ALA A 89 6.84 -3.32 -3.74
CA ALA A 89 6.83 -4.18 -2.55
C ALA A 89 5.45 -4.82 -2.30
N VAL A 90 4.38 -4.03 -2.45
CA VAL A 90 3.00 -4.55 -2.41
C VAL A 90 2.82 -5.57 -3.53
N ILE A 91 3.33 -5.27 -4.73
CA ILE A 91 3.23 -6.15 -5.89
C ILE A 91 3.87 -7.51 -5.62
N ASN A 92 5.10 -7.51 -5.14
CA ASN A 92 5.81 -8.75 -4.85
C ASN A 92 5.12 -9.54 -3.73
N SER A 93 4.65 -8.88 -2.66
CA SER A 93 3.97 -9.57 -1.55
C SER A 93 2.65 -10.23 -1.98
N PHE A 94 1.92 -9.61 -2.90
CA PHE A 94 0.66 -10.14 -3.42
C PHE A 94 0.95 -11.30 -4.39
N ALA A 95 1.98 -11.18 -5.24
CA ALA A 95 2.43 -12.27 -6.09
C ALA A 95 2.85 -13.50 -5.27
N ASP A 96 3.65 -13.32 -4.22
CA ASP A 96 4.08 -14.40 -3.31
C ASP A 96 2.87 -15.17 -2.73
N PHE A 97 1.84 -14.43 -2.28
CA PHE A 97 0.61 -15.02 -1.75
C PHE A 97 -0.16 -15.83 -2.80
N PHE A 98 -0.35 -15.30 -4.00
CA PHE A 98 -1.07 -16.03 -5.05
C PHE A 98 -0.30 -17.24 -5.58
N GLN A 99 1.03 -17.15 -5.70
CA GLN A 99 1.87 -18.29 -6.04
C GLN A 99 1.77 -19.39 -4.99
N TYR A 100 1.74 -19.03 -3.70
CA TYR A 100 1.48 -19.99 -2.63
C TYR A 100 0.12 -20.68 -2.81
N LEU A 101 -0.96 -19.92 -3.02
CA LEU A 101 -2.30 -20.48 -3.24
C LEU A 101 -2.34 -21.46 -4.41
N TYR A 102 -1.70 -21.14 -5.54
CA TYR A 102 -1.64 -22.03 -6.70
C TYR A 102 -0.87 -23.32 -6.38
N SER A 103 0.25 -23.23 -5.65
CA SER A 103 1.06 -24.40 -5.29
C SER A 103 0.35 -25.35 -4.32
N THR A 104 -0.47 -24.83 -3.40
CA THR A 104 -1.22 -25.65 -2.43
C THR A 104 -2.40 -26.40 -3.03
N ASN A 105 -2.93 -25.96 -4.17
CA ASN A 105 -4.04 -26.66 -4.83
C ASN A 105 -3.61 -27.95 -5.52
N GLU A 106 -2.32 -28.15 -5.79
CA GLU A 106 -1.87 -29.27 -6.62
C GLU A 106 -1.46 -30.52 -5.84
N VAL A 107 -0.86 -30.45 -4.64
CA VAL A 107 -0.35 -31.66 -3.94
C VAL A 107 -0.28 -31.57 -2.39
N GLN A 108 -0.34 -30.39 -1.76
CA GLN A 108 -0.04 -30.24 -0.32
C GLN A 108 -1.16 -29.58 0.49
N LYS A 109 -1.37 -30.09 1.72
CA LYS A 109 -2.24 -29.47 2.72
C LYS A 109 -1.74 -28.05 2.99
N SER A 110 -2.55 -27.05 2.64
CA SER A 110 -2.24 -25.64 2.90
C SER A 110 -1.87 -25.44 4.37
N ASP A 111 -0.64 -24.98 4.61
CA ASP A 111 -0.21 -24.51 5.92
C ASP A 111 -0.89 -23.16 6.19
N THR A 112 -1.84 -23.20 7.14
CA THR A 112 -2.61 -22.03 7.55
C THR A 112 -1.69 -20.94 8.11
N LYS A 113 -0.59 -21.32 8.79
CA LYS A 113 0.37 -20.35 9.32
C LYS A 113 1.04 -19.56 8.20
N ILE A 114 1.57 -20.24 7.20
CA ILE A 114 2.22 -19.59 6.03
C ILE A 114 1.22 -18.69 5.31
N MET A 115 -0.02 -19.13 5.13
CA MET A 115 -1.07 -18.32 4.53
C MET A 115 -1.30 -17.01 5.30
N LEU A 116 -1.37 -17.08 6.64
CA LEU A 116 -1.56 -15.89 7.50
C LEU A 116 -0.35 -14.97 7.49
N GLU A 117 0.86 -15.51 7.43
CA GLU A 117 2.10 -14.72 7.33
C GLU A 117 2.17 -13.96 6.01
N LEU A 118 1.87 -14.62 4.88
CA LEU A 118 1.84 -13.99 3.56
C LEU A 118 0.77 -12.91 3.48
N LEU A 119 -0.43 -13.17 4.03
CA LEU A 119 -1.50 -12.19 4.07
C LEU A 119 -1.15 -10.98 4.95
N SER A 120 -0.52 -11.22 6.11
CA SER A 120 -0.04 -10.15 7.00
C SER A 120 1.04 -9.31 6.31
N ARG A 121 1.92 -9.94 5.54
CA ARG A 121 2.98 -9.26 4.78
C ARG A 121 2.40 -8.32 3.74
N ILE A 122 1.35 -8.72 3.01
CA ILE A 122 0.65 -7.82 2.07
C ILE A 122 0.16 -6.56 2.79
N MET A 123 -0.52 -6.73 3.92
CA MET A 123 -1.06 -5.61 4.70
C MET A 123 0.04 -4.69 5.25
N VAL A 124 1.18 -5.25 5.65
CA VAL A 124 2.36 -4.49 6.08
C VAL A 124 2.90 -3.64 4.94
N GLU A 125 3.08 -4.20 3.75
CA GLU A 125 3.58 -3.45 2.59
C GLU A 125 2.58 -2.38 2.13
N MET A 126 1.27 -2.65 2.16
CA MET A 126 0.23 -1.65 1.89
C MET A 126 0.32 -0.48 2.88
N ARG A 127 0.49 -0.76 4.17
CA ARG A 127 0.66 0.28 5.20
C ARG A 127 1.92 1.11 4.97
N LYS A 128 3.06 0.48 4.65
CA LYS A 128 4.30 1.21 4.32
C LYS A 128 4.09 2.11 3.10
N ASP A 129 3.39 1.62 2.09
CA ASP A 129 3.12 2.36 0.87
C ASP A 129 2.17 3.55 1.07
N LEU A 130 1.37 3.53 2.15
CA LEU A 130 0.58 4.66 2.63
C LEU A 130 1.35 5.59 3.59
N GLY A 131 2.63 5.30 3.89
CA GLY A 131 3.46 6.08 4.79
C GLY A 131 3.26 5.76 6.28
N LEU A 132 2.63 4.63 6.62
CA LEU A 132 2.42 4.22 8.01
C LEU A 132 3.59 3.39 8.53
N GLU A 133 3.96 3.63 9.78
CA GLU A 133 4.89 2.75 10.48
C GLU A 133 4.22 1.42 10.87
N ASN A 134 5.03 0.36 10.92
CA ASN A 134 4.61 -0.98 11.33
C ASN A 134 5.27 -1.45 12.64
N LYS A 135 5.85 -0.50 13.40
CA LYS A 135 6.41 -0.79 14.73
C LYS A 135 5.29 -1.30 15.65
N GLY A 136 5.58 -2.34 16.42
CA GLY A 136 4.62 -2.94 17.36
C GLY A 136 3.60 -3.92 16.75
N LEU A 137 3.63 -4.17 15.43
CA LEU A 137 2.71 -5.11 14.78
C LEU A 137 3.18 -6.57 14.76
N GLY A 138 4.24 -6.89 15.52
CA GLY A 138 4.86 -8.22 15.53
C GLY A 138 5.67 -8.51 14.27
N GLN A 139 6.31 -9.69 14.22
CA GLN A 139 7.04 -10.16 13.04
C GLN A 139 6.08 -10.23 11.84
N ASN A 140 6.49 -9.71 10.68
CA ASN A 140 5.70 -9.71 9.45
C ASN A 140 4.25 -9.14 9.56
N GLY A 141 3.93 -8.40 10.63
CA GLY A 141 2.60 -7.82 10.82
C GLY A 141 1.56 -8.74 11.43
N ASN A 142 1.97 -9.83 12.09
CA ASN A 142 1.10 -10.83 12.70
C ASN A 142 -0.06 -10.26 13.56
N GLN A 143 0.13 -9.10 14.20
CA GLN A 143 -0.93 -8.46 14.99
C GLN A 143 -2.12 -7.95 14.14
N LEU A 144 -1.93 -7.72 12.83
CA LEU A 144 -2.96 -7.19 11.93
C LEU A 144 -4.13 -8.15 11.73
N LEU A 145 -3.86 -9.46 11.74
CA LEU A 145 -4.88 -10.49 11.58
C LEU A 145 -5.30 -11.14 12.90
N ARG A 146 -4.57 -10.90 13.99
CA ARG A 146 -4.78 -11.57 15.28
C ARG A 146 -6.22 -11.48 15.79
N ALA A 147 -6.87 -10.34 15.63
CA ALA A 147 -8.25 -10.14 16.07
C ALA A 147 -9.29 -10.92 15.24
N MET A 148 -8.94 -11.41 14.04
CA MET A 148 -9.86 -12.11 13.16
C MET A 148 -10.05 -13.59 13.54
N PHE A 149 -9.10 -14.16 14.29
CA PHE A 149 -9.04 -15.59 14.63
C PHE A 149 -9.05 -15.81 16.14
N THR A 150 -9.82 -16.78 16.59
CA THR A 150 -9.92 -17.16 18.01
C THR A 150 -8.69 -17.91 18.53
N ASP A 151 -8.02 -18.63 17.65
CA ASP A 151 -6.89 -19.53 17.92
C ASP A 151 -5.59 -19.05 17.25
N TYR A 152 -5.52 -17.77 16.87
CA TYR A 152 -4.38 -17.18 16.16
C TYR A 152 -3.02 -17.56 16.76
N ASN A 153 -2.85 -17.38 18.08
CA ASN A 153 -1.57 -17.65 18.74
C ASN A 153 -1.17 -19.13 18.60
N LYS A 154 -2.14 -20.05 18.67
CA LYS A 154 -1.89 -21.49 18.53
C LYS A 154 -1.45 -21.83 17.11
N ILE A 155 -2.03 -21.19 16.09
CA ILE A 155 -1.64 -21.37 14.68
C ILE A 155 -0.19 -20.89 14.47
N MET A 156 0.16 -19.73 15.03
CA MET A 156 1.49 -19.15 14.85
C MET A 156 2.60 -19.91 15.60
N GLU A 157 2.26 -20.64 16.66
CA GLU A 157 3.18 -21.47 17.46
C GLU A 157 3.49 -22.83 16.83
N GLN A 158 2.74 -23.26 15.80
CA GLN A 158 3.00 -24.52 15.09
C GLN A 158 4.36 -24.44 14.36
N LYS A 159 5.19 -25.48 14.57
CA LYS A 159 6.51 -25.63 13.95
C LYS A 159 6.40 -26.31 12.60
#